data_AF-A0A7H1J7I1-F1
#
_entry.id   AF-A0A7H1J7I1-F1
#
_cell.length_a   1.000
_cell.length_b   1.000
_cell.length_c   1.000
_cell.angle_alpha   90.00
_cell.angle_beta   90.00
_cell.angle_gamma   90.00
#
_symmetry.space_group_name_H-M   'P 1'
#
loop_
_entity.id
_entity.type
_entity.pdbx_description
1 polymer ?
#
loop_
_entity_poly.entity_id
_entity_poly.type
_entity_poly.pdbx_seq_one_letter_code
_entity_poly.pdbx_strand_id
1 'polypeptide(L)'
;MNGYLDAWKRYAQFSGRASLEAFWMFFLVNSVISLVFVLLEIFFQATWQIEALYSLLIFLPMLSITVRRLHDTNRSAWWLLVVLVPAIGMLVLLVLLALPSEPDCDFGHYPQNNVML
;
A
#
# COMPACT_ATOMS: atom_id res chain seq x y z
N MET A 1 -12.85 10.47 5.30
CA MET A 1 -12.52 10.60 3.87
C MET A 1 -11.17 11.35 3.63
N ASN A 2 -10.13 11.11 4.47
CA ASN A 2 -8.83 11.78 4.39
C ASN A 2 -7.62 10.82 4.16
N GLY A 3 -7.82 9.50 4.24
CA GLY A 3 -6.71 8.52 4.16
C GLY A 3 -6.05 8.43 2.78
N TYR A 4 -6.81 8.57 1.69
CA TYR A 4 -6.27 8.51 0.33
C TYR A 4 -5.35 9.69 0.01
N LEU A 5 -5.79 10.92 0.34
CA LEU A 5 -4.96 12.11 0.15
C LEU A 5 -3.73 12.13 1.07
N ASP A 6 -3.84 11.55 2.27
CA ASP A 6 -2.70 11.43 3.19
C ASP A 6 -1.62 10.47 2.65
N ALA A 7 -2.02 9.39 1.98
CA ALA A 7 -1.09 8.49 1.31
C ALA A 7 -0.27 9.21 0.24
N TRP A 8 -0.90 10.09 -0.56
CA TRP A 8 -0.23 10.93 -1.54
C TRP A 8 0.63 12.03 -0.91
N LYS A 9 0.22 12.64 0.20
CA LYS A 9 1.05 13.64 0.91
C LYS A 9 2.30 13.03 1.53
N ARG A 10 2.19 11.79 1.99
CA ARG A 10 3.25 11.02 2.66
C ARG A 10 3.89 9.98 1.74
N TYR A 11 3.81 10.18 0.43
CA TYR A 11 4.21 9.20 -0.58
C TYR A 11 5.68 8.79 -0.48
N ALA A 12 6.56 9.67 -0.01
CA ALA A 12 7.99 9.40 0.19
C ALA A 12 8.38 9.28 1.68
N GLN A 13 7.41 9.19 2.59
CA GLN A 13 7.67 9.04 4.02
C GLN A 13 7.56 7.57 4.45
N PHE A 14 8.70 6.94 4.66
CA PHE A 14 8.80 5.54 5.09
C PHE A 14 8.72 5.34 6.61
N SER A 15 8.69 6.43 7.38
CA SER A 15 8.58 6.40 8.84
C SER A 15 7.12 6.51 9.32
N GLY A 16 6.86 5.92 10.49
CA GLY A 16 5.56 5.91 11.14
C GLY A 16 4.69 4.72 10.70
N ARG A 17 3.40 4.84 10.98
CA ARG A 17 2.39 3.78 10.87
C ARG A 17 1.29 4.12 9.87
N ALA A 18 0.70 3.11 9.25
CA ALA A 18 -0.47 3.22 8.40
C ALA A 18 -1.56 2.28 8.90
N SER A 19 -2.78 2.80 9.08
CA SER A 19 -3.91 1.98 9.50
C SER A 19 -4.29 0.97 8.43
N LEU A 20 -4.90 -0.14 8.86
CA LEU A 20 -5.42 -1.19 7.98
C LEU A 20 -6.36 -0.61 6.91
N GLU A 21 -7.29 0.25 7.32
CA GLU A 21 -8.24 0.91 6.42
C GLU A 21 -7.53 1.78 5.37
N ALA A 22 -6.57 2.61 5.77
CA ALA A 22 -5.86 3.49 4.84
C ALA A 22 -5.04 2.69 3.82
N PHE A 23 -4.39 1.61 4.26
CA PHE A 23 -3.64 0.71 3.38
C PHE A 23 -4.56 0.05 2.35
N TRP A 24 -5.64 -0.61 2.79
CA TRP A 24 -6.53 -1.32 1.87
C TRP A 24 -7.30 -0.38 0.95
N MET A 25 -7.72 0.79 1.41
CA MET A 25 -8.35 1.79 0.55
C MET A 25 -7.39 2.27 -0.54
N PHE A 26 -6.13 2.57 -0.19
CA PHE A 26 -5.13 2.95 -1.19
C PHE A 26 -4.85 1.80 -2.16
N PHE A 27 -4.66 0.57 -1.67
CA PHE A 27 -4.42 -0.60 -2.49
C PHE A 27 -5.58 -0.87 -3.47
N LEU A 28 -6.82 -0.91 -2.98
CA LEU A 28 -8.00 -1.23 -3.77
C LEU A 28 -8.30 -0.16 -4.83
N VAL A 29 -8.21 1.13 -4.49
CA VAL A 29 -8.45 2.22 -5.46
C VAL A 29 -7.44 2.14 -6.61
N ASN A 30 -6.15 2.03 -6.29
CA ASN A 30 -5.12 1.93 -7.34
C ASN A 30 -5.27 0.62 -8.14
N SER A 31 -5.67 -0.50 -7.51
CA SER A 31 -5.94 -1.76 -8.22
C SER A 31 -7.08 -1.64 -9.22
N VAL A 32 -8.15 -0.92 -8.88
CA VAL A 32 -9.28 -0.66 -9.80
C VAL A 32 -8.83 0.23 -10.96
N ILE A 33 -8.05 1.28 -10.70
CA ILE A 33 -7.53 2.16 -11.75
C ILE A 33 -6.61 1.38 -12.71
N SER A 34 -5.68 0.58 -12.17
CA SER A 34 -4.82 -0.30 -12.97
C SER A 34 -5.65 -1.27 -13.81
N LEU A 35 -6.67 -1.91 -13.23
CA LEU A 35 -7.55 -2.82 -13.97
C LEU A 35 -8.26 -2.12 -15.13
N VAL A 36 -8.76 -0.89 -14.91
CA VAL A 36 -9.38 -0.09 -15.98
C VAL A 36 -8.38 0.20 -17.11
N PHE A 37 -7.15 0.59 -16.79
CA PHE A 37 -6.13 0.85 -17.82
C PHE A 37 -5.81 -0.41 -18.63
N VAL A 38 -5.60 -1.56 -17.99
CA VAL A 38 -5.37 -2.83 -18.69
C VAL A 38 -6.55 -3.18 -19.61
N LEU A 39 -7.78 -3.05 -19.12
CA LEU A 39 -8.97 -3.38 -19.91
C LEU A 39 -9.14 -2.45 -21.12
N LEU A 40 -8.88 -1.16 -20.96
CA LEU A 40 -8.92 -0.20 -22.08
C LEU A 40 -7.82 -0.51 -23.10
N GLU A 41 -6.60 -0.81 -22.65
CA GLU A 41 -5.50 -1.15 -23.55
C GLU A 41 -5.82 -2.41 -24.38
N ILE A 42 -6.36 -3.45 -23.74
CA ILE A 42 -6.81 -4.68 -24.42
C ILE A 42 -7.95 -4.38 -25.41
N PHE A 43 -8.96 -3.61 -24.97
CA PHE A 43 -10.14 -3.31 -25.77
C PHE A 43 -9.79 -2.52 -27.04
N PHE A 44 -8.90 -1.54 -26.93
CA PHE A 44 -8.49 -0.70 -28.06
C PHE A 44 -7.32 -1.29 -28.87
N GLN A 45 -6.81 -2.47 -28.51
CA GLN A 45 -5.59 -3.05 -29.11
C GLN A 45 -4.43 -2.03 -29.12
N ALA A 46 -4.31 -1.34 -27.98
CA ALA A 46 -3.38 -0.27 -27.72
C ALA A 46 -1.92 -0.71 -27.85
N THR A 47 -1.08 0.11 -28.51
CA THR A 47 0.39 -0.04 -28.48
C THR A 47 1.08 0.85 -27.43
N TRP A 48 0.45 1.97 -27.07
CA TRP A 48 0.73 2.79 -25.90
C TRP A 48 0.55 2.04 -24.57
N GLN A 49 1.45 2.29 -23.61
CA GLN A 49 1.53 1.60 -22.32
C GLN A 49 1.21 2.58 -21.17
N ILE A 50 -0.04 3.01 -21.07
CA ILE A 50 -0.49 3.94 -20.02
C ILE A 50 -0.41 3.27 -18.65
N GLU A 51 -0.77 2.00 -18.54
CA GLU A 51 -0.67 1.24 -17.29
C GLU A 51 0.77 1.23 -16.77
N ALA A 52 1.75 1.02 -17.64
CA ALA A 52 3.16 1.01 -17.27
C ALA A 52 3.63 2.38 -16.73
N LEU A 53 3.16 3.48 -17.31
CA LEU A 53 3.47 4.82 -16.80
C LEU A 53 2.78 5.08 -15.46
N TYR A 54 1.54 4.64 -15.31
CA TYR A 54 0.80 4.76 -14.07
C TYR A 54 1.41 3.94 -12.94
N SER A 55 1.84 2.70 -13.22
CA SER A 55 2.48 1.83 -12.21
C SER A 55 3.77 2.43 -11.67
N LEU A 56 4.55 3.12 -12.52
CA LEU A 56 5.72 3.89 -12.09
C LEU A 56 5.35 5.07 -11.17
N LEU A 57 4.27 5.79 -11.48
CA LEU A 57 3.78 6.90 -10.66
C LEU A 57 3.38 6.44 -9.25
N ILE A 58 2.68 5.30 -9.16
CA ILE A 58 2.18 4.77 -7.89
C ILE A 58 3.20 3.90 -7.13
N PHE A 59 4.32 3.54 -7.76
CA PHE A 59 5.33 2.65 -7.19
C PHE A 59 5.84 3.15 -5.84
N LEU A 60 6.27 4.41 -5.77
CA LEU A 60 6.77 5.02 -4.53
C LEU A 60 5.72 5.11 -3.41
N PRO A 61 4.51 5.67 -3.62
CA PRO A 61 3.51 5.72 -2.57
C PRO A 61 3.07 4.32 -2.12
N MET A 62 2.96 3.34 -3.03
CA MET A 62 2.63 1.96 -2.68
C MET A 62 3.72 1.32 -1.82
N LEU A 63 4.99 1.54 -2.16
CA LEU A 63 6.12 1.07 -1.35
C LEU A 63 6.10 1.72 0.04
N SER A 64 5.93 3.05 0.11
CA SER A 64 5.88 3.81 1.37
C SER A 64 4.77 3.33 2.30
N ILE A 65 3.53 3.18 1.79
CA ILE A 65 2.40 2.76 2.63
C ILE A 65 2.54 1.30 3.07
N THR A 66 3.13 0.43 2.25
CA THR A 66 3.40 -0.96 2.61
C THR A 66 4.45 -1.06 3.73
N VAL A 67 5.52 -0.26 3.66
CA VAL A 67 6.52 -0.16 4.75
C VAL A 67 5.85 0.30 6.05
N ARG A 68 5.07 1.40 6.00
CA ARG A 68 4.36 1.91 7.18
C ARG A 68 3.34 0.92 7.74
N ARG A 69 2.77 0.07 6.87
CA ARG A 69 1.84 -0.97 7.28
C ARG A 69 2.54 -2.14 7.98
N LEU A 70 3.72 -2.53 7.51
CA LEU A 70 4.55 -3.52 8.21
C LEU A 70 5.00 -3.00 9.58
N HIS A 71 5.41 -1.73 9.67
CA HIS A 71 5.73 -1.08 10.94
C HIS A 71 4.56 -1.09 11.92
N ASP A 72 3.33 -0.94 11.42
CA ASP A 72 2.10 -0.99 12.23
C ASP A 72 1.82 -2.36 12.88
N THR A 73 2.47 -3.42 12.37
CA THR A 73 2.47 -4.78 12.94
C THR A 73 3.80 -5.12 13.64
N ASN A 74 4.55 -4.09 14.03
CA ASN A 74 5.87 -4.15 14.65
C ASN A 74 6.92 -4.93 13.83
N ARG A 75 6.84 -4.87 12.49
CA ARG A 75 7.77 -5.52 11.57
C ARG A 75 8.58 -4.50 10.79
N SER A 76 9.89 -4.68 10.74
CA SER A 76 10.78 -3.84 9.92
C SER A 76 10.47 -3.93 8.42
N ALA A 77 10.79 -2.87 7.67
CA ALA A 77 10.65 -2.80 6.20
C ALA A 77 11.29 -3.98 5.43
N TRP A 78 12.31 -4.65 5.98
CA TRP A 78 12.97 -5.82 5.39
C TRP A 78 12.02 -7.00 5.12
N TRP A 79 10.89 -7.08 5.81
CA TRP A 79 9.86 -8.09 5.53
C TRP A 79 9.25 -7.96 4.12
N LEU A 80 9.41 -6.82 3.45
CA LEU A 80 9.08 -6.69 2.02
C LEU A 80 9.86 -7.66 1.13
N LEU A 81 11.11 -7.98 1.46
CA LEU A 81 11.94 -8.87 0.64
C LEU A 81 11.39 -10.28 0.51
N VAL A 82 10.45 -10.67 1.39
CA VAL A 82 9.75 -11.94 1.30
C VAL A 82 9.03 -12.07 -0.05
N VAL A 83 8.63 -10.97 -0.69
CA VAL A 83 8.03 -10.98 -2.04
C VAL A 83 8.94 -11.59 -3.12
N LEU A 84 10.26 -11.64 -2.89
CA LEU A 84 11.23 -12.26 -3.80
C LEU A 84 11.09 -13.79 -3.86
N VAL A 85 10.40 -14.41 -2.89
CA VAL A 85 10.04 -15.83 -2.91
C VAL A 85 8.71 -15.98 -3.65
N PRO A 86 8.67 -16.57 -4.86
CA PRO A 86 7.44 -16.65 -5.65
C PRO A 86 6.32 -17.41 -4.93
N ALA A 87 5.08 -17.00 -5.14
CA ALA A 87 3.85 -17.53 -4.55
C ALA A 87 3.78 -17.43 -3.01
N ILE A 88 4.64 -18.17 -2.30
CA ILE A 88 4.65 -18.23 -0.82
C ILE A 88 4.94 -16.84 -0.23
N GLY A 89 5.90 -16.13 -0.81
CA GLY A 89 6.29 -14.83 -0.30
C GLY A 89 5.17 -13.79 -0.39
N MET A 90 4.44 -13.80 -1.50
CA MET A 90 3.27 -12.94 -1.69
C MET A 90 2.15 -13.27 -0.71
N LEU A 91 1.88 -14.56 -0.45
CA LEU A 91 0.89 -14.98 0.54
C LEU A 91 1.26 -14.53 1.95
N VAL A 92 2.53 -14.71 2.36
CA VAL A 92 3.02 -14.26 3.67
C VAL A 92 2.87 -12.75 3.80
N LEU A 93 3.29 -11.98 2.79
CA LEU A 93 3.16 -10.53 2.80
C LEU A 93 1.69 -10.09 2.91
N LEU A 94 0.80 -10.71 2.15
CA LEU A 94 -0.63 -10.40 2.17
C LEU A 94 -1.23 -10.65 3.56
N VAL A 95 -0.88 -11.78 4.20
CA VAL A 95 -1.31 -12.07 5.57
C VAL A 95 -0.79 -11.01 6.54
N LEU A 96 0.51 -10.66 6.47
CA LEU A 96 1.10 -9.64 7.34
C LEU A 96 0.40 -8.28 7.18
N LEU A 97 0.07 -7.88 5.96
CA LEU A 97 -0.60 -6.62 5.66
C LEU A 97 -2.07 -6.61 6.11
N ALA A 98 -2.68 -7.78 6.34
CA ALA A 98 -4.05 -7.95 6.83
C ALA A 98 -4.18 -8.06 8.36
N LEU A 99 -3.08 -8.28 9.10
CA LEU A 99 -3.11 -8.46 10.56
C LEU A 99 -3.61 -7.20 11.31
N PRO A 100 -4.23 -7.31 12.48
CA PRO A 100 -4.55 -6.13 13.28
C PRO A 100 -3.28 -5.36 13.67
N SER A 101 -3.42 -4.05 13.87
CA SER A 101 -2.34 -3.18 14.34
C SER A 101 -1.91 -3.55 15.76
N GLU A 102 -0.61 -3.50 16.03
CA GLU A 102 -0.09 -3.80 17.36
C GLU A 102 -0.12 -2.55 18.25
N PRO A 103 -0.74 -2.57 19.44
CA PRO A 103 -0.85 -1.38 20.29
C PRO A 103 0.52 -0.85 20.73
N ASP A 104 1.41 -1.77 21.09
CA ASP A 104 2.78 -1.49 21.55
C ASP A 104 3.75 -1.69 20.36
N CYS A 105 4.16 -0.59 19.75
CA CYS A 105 4.88 -0.59 18.48
C CYS A 105 6.06 0.38 18.56
N ASP A 106 7.24 -0.10 18.19
CA ASP A 106 8.50 0.66 18.24
C ASP A 106 8.55 1.81 17.20
N PHE A 107 7.61 1.82 16.24
CA PHE A 107 7.58 2.75 15.12
C PHE A 107 6.66 3.96 15.35
N GLY A 108 6.26 4.22 16.60
CA GLY A 108 5.53 5.41 17.02
C GLY A 108 4.04 5.17 17.33
N HIS A 109 3.33 6.25 17.63
CA HIS A 109 1.94 6.18 18.05
C HIS A 109 1.02 5.85 16.88
N TYR A 110 -0.02 5.05 17.15
CA TYR A 110 -1.04 4.73 16.16
C TYR A 110 -1.64 6.03 15.59
N PRO A 111 -1.83 6.14 14.27
CA PRO A 111 -2.47 7.32 13.69
C PRO A 111 -3.86 7.44 14.30
N GLN A 112 -4.05 8.43 15.17
CA GLN A 112 -5.36 8.74 15.72
C GLN A 112 -6.23 9.17 14.53
N ASN A 113 -7.06 8.26 14.03
CA ASN A 113 -8.24 8.67 13.31
C ASN A 113 -8.99 9.57 14.29
N ASN A 114 -9.26 10.82 13.89
CA ASN A 114 -10.08 11.78 14.64
C ASN A 114 -11.52 11.25 14.72
N VAL A 115 -11.72 10.15 15.44
CA VAL A 115 -13.00 9.56 15.84
C VAL A 115 -12.99 9.63 17.37
N MET A 116 -12.87 10.85 17.87
CA MET A 116 -13.54 11.23 19.08
C MET A 116 -14.60 12.23 18.65
N LEU A 117 -15.87 11.83 18.85
CA LEU A 117 -17.14 12.50 18.55
C LEU A 117 -17.75 12.19 17.17
#